data_AF-A0A6N8IK41-F1
#
_entry.id   AF-A0A6N8IK41-F1
#
_cell.length_a   1.000
_cell.length_b   1.000
_cell.length_c   1.000
_cell.angle_alpha   90.00
_cell.angle_beta   90.00
_cell.angle_gamma   90.00
#
_symmetry.space_group_name_H-M   'P 1'
#
loop_
_entity.id
_entity.type
_entity.pdbx_description
1 polymer ?
#
loop_
_entity_poly.entity_id
_entity_poly.type
_entity_poly.pdbx_seq_one_letter_code
_entity_poly.pdbx_strand_id
1 'polypeptide(L)'
;MGNRAVITTAERKIGLYLHWNGGRDTVEPLLRYCELKGYRAPSNDDYGWARLCQVVGNFFGGTLSVGIMPYSDDGRMDPGDNGIYVIEGWRIADRILPYEGFVEQSSHDFDGMLRAFDEAMPEGERLGDLLDAEEVPASELEIGDEVWVSDFDGRWEHYPMVARSEKGTPLVARYDHDGDWNWNPNNRIESETALIVPRE
;
A
#
# COMPACT_ATOMS: atom_id res chain seq x y z
N MET A 1 1.49 -26.73 9.72
CA MET A 1 1.47 -25.33 10.23
C MET A 1 0.34 -24.60 9.52
N GLY A 2 -0.26 -23.56 10.10
CA GLY A 2 -1.33 -22.81 9.43
C GLY A 2 -0.85 -21.50 8.78
N ASN A 3 0.18 -20.88 9.35
CA ASN A 3 0.64 -19.53 8.99
C ASN A 3 -0.54 -18.55 8.79
N ARG A 4 -1.37 -18.42 9.83
CA ARG A 4 -2.64 -17.68 9.80
C ARG A 4 -2.53 -16.33 10.50
N ALA A 5 -3.39 -15.41 10.09
CA ALA A 5 -3.56 -14.12 10.75
C ALA A 5 -4.98 -13.58 10.56
N VAL A 6 -5.33 -12.58 11.36
CA VAL A 6 -6.48 -11.70 11.08
C VAL A 6 -6.00 -10.26 10.95
N ILE A 7 -6.49 -9.54 9.96
CA ILE A 7 -6.32 -8.08 9.81
C ILE A 7 -7.66 -7.42 10.15
N THR A 8 -7.64 -6.40 11.01
CA THR A 8 -8.81 -5.60 11.43
C THR A 8 -8.43 -4.13 11.50
N THR A 9 -9.42 -3.23 11.51
CA THR A 9 -9.22 -1.83 11.92
C THR A 9 -9.38 -1.67 13.43
N ALA A 10 -9.03 -0.49 13.96
CA ALA A 10 -9.20 -0.13 15.36
C ALA A 10 -10.66 -0.25 15.85
N GLU A 11 -11.64 -0.09 14.96
CA GLU A 11 -13.07 -0.21 15.29
C GLU A 11 -13.53 -1.65 15.54
N ARG A 12 -12.73 -2.66 15.15
CA ARG A 12 -13.04 -4.08 15.35
C ARG A 12 -14.44 -4.46 14.84
N LYS A 13 -14.76 -4.07 13.61
CA LYS A 13 -16.03 -4.42 12.93
C LYS A 13 -15.88 -5.58 11.95
N ILE A 14 -14.78 -5.62 11.21
CA ILE A 14 -14.50 -6.61 10.16
C ILE A 14 -13.13 -7.21 10.41
N GLY A 15 -13.03 -8.53 10.28
CA GLY A 15 -11.77 -9.27 10.24
C GLY A 15 -11.56 -9.89 8.86
N LEU A 16 -10.39 -9.64 8.27
CA LEU A 16 -9.88 -10.38 7.12
C LEU A 16 -8.93 -11.48 7.60
N TYR A 17 -9.35 -12.72 7.42
CA TYR A 17 -8.59 -13.92 7.76
C TYR A 17 -7.68 -14.35 6.61
N LEU A 18 -6.44 -14.74 6.94
CA LEU A 18 -5.43 -15.26 6.02
C LEU A 18 -5.02 -16.69 6.39
N HIS A 19 -4.85 -17.54 5.38
CA HIS A 19 -4.31 -18.90 5.47
C HIS A 19 -3.81 -19.38 4.08
N TRP A 20 -2.58 -19.18 3.68
CA TRP A 20 -1.36 -19.08 4.49
C TRP A 20 -0.84 -17.64 4.53
N ASN A 21 0.46 -17.43 4.71
CA ASN A 21 1.15 -16.13 4.69
C ASN A 21 0.53 -15.03 5.57
N GLY A 22 0.17 -15.41 6.80
CA GLY A 22 -0.27 -14.46 7.82
C GLY A 22 0.88 -13.72 8.54
N GLY A 23 2.14 -14.02 8.21
CA GLY A 23 3.31 -13.38 8.82
C GLY A 23 3.38 -11.87 8.55
N ARG A 24 4.05 -11.13 9.44
CA ARG A 24 4.22 -9.68 9.31
C ARG A 24 4.97 -9.31 8.04
N ASP A 25 5.94 -10.15 7.67
CA ASP A 25 6.72 -10.11 6.43
C ASP A 25 5.87 -10.30 5.15
N THR A 26 4.59 -10.68 5.27
CA THR A 26 3.61 -10.65 4.19
C THR A 26 2.58 -9.53 4.35
N VAL A 27 2.10 -9.31 5.57
CA VAL A 27 1.05 -8.31 5.85
C VAL A 27 1.54 -6.89 5.56
N GLU A 28 2.77 -6.53 5.93
CA GLU A 28 3.29 -5.19 5.65
C GLU A 28 3.42 -4.90 4.14
N PRO A 29 4.03 -5.78 3.32
CA PRO A 29 4.02 -5.63 1.87
C PRO A 29 2.61 -5.58 1.27
N LEU A 30 1.67 -6.39 1.76
CA LEU A 30 0.28 -6.36 1.28
C LEU A 30 -0.37 -4.98 1.47
N LEU A 31 -0.20 -4.40 2.66
CA LEU A 31 -0.74 -3.08 2.97
C LEU A 31 -0.05 -2.00 2.12
N ARG A 32 1.29 -2.05 1.99
CA ARG A 32 2.03 -1.13 1.12
C ARG A 32 1.61 -1.25 -0.35
N TYR A 33 1.39 -2.45 -0.85
CA TYR A 33 0.89 -2.65 -2.22
C TYR A 33 -0.47 -1.98 -2.43
N CYS A 34 -1.39 -2.14 -1.47
CA CYS A 34 -2.71 -1.50 -1.54
C CYS A 34 -2.63 0.03 -1.44
N GLU A 35 -1.69 0.56 -0.64
CA GLU A 35 -1.39 1.98 -0.55
C GLU A 35 -0.89 2.52 -1.90
N LEU A 36 0.08 1.85 -2.51
CA LEU A 36 0.63 2.21 -3.82
C LEU A 36 -0.42 2.12 -4.92
N LYS A 37 -1.36 1.18 -4.85
CA LYS A 37 -2.52 1.14 -5.77
C LYS A 37 -3.46 2.35 -5.62
N GLY A 38 -3.24 3.23 -4.64
CA GLY A 38 -4.09 4.39 -4.38
C GLY A 38 -5.46 4.01 -3.83
N TYR A 39 -5.62 2.80 -3.31
CA TYR A 39 -6.88 2.36 -2.76
C TYR A 39 -7.21 3.13 -1.47
N ARG A 40 -8.51 3.41 -1.27
CA ARG A 40 -8.98 3.94 0.01
C ARG A 40 -8.73 2.92 1.11
N ALA A 41 -8.22 3.37 2.25
CA ALA A 41 -7.91 2.49 3.37
C ALA A 41 -9.17 1.84 3.96
N PRO A 42 -9.08 0.62 4.54
CA PRO A 42 -10.21 -0.04 5.20
C PRO A 42 -10.77 0.72 6.41
N SER A 43 -10.02 1.66 6.98
CA SER A 43 -10.48 2.58 8.02
C SER A 43 -11.44 3.66 7.51
N ASN A 44 -11.50 3.89 6.20
CA ASN A 44 -12.35 4.93 5.60
C ASN A 44 -13.74 4.39 5.26
N ASP A 45 -13.81 3.24 4.57
CA ASP A 45 -15.06 2.58 4.19
C ASP A 45 -14.91 1.12 3.73
N ASP A 46 -16.04 0.51 3.37
CA ASP A 46 -16.13 -0.88 2.91
C ASP A 46 -15.41 -1.15 1.57
N TYR A 47 -15.11 -0.12 0.76
CA TYR A 47 -14.36 -0.32 -0.49
C TYR A 47 -12.90 -0.67 -0.21
N GLY A 48 -12.31 -0.13 0.86
CA GLY A 48 -10.95 -0.51 1.25
C GLY A 48 -10.84 -1.98 1.60
N TRP A 49 -11.84 -2.53 2.30
CA TRP A 49 -11.95 -3.96 2.56
C TRP A 49 -12.06 -4.77 1.28
N ALA A 50 -12.91 -4.34 0.34
CA ALA A 50 -13.08 -5.04 -0.94
C ALA A 50 -11.77 -5.11 -1.74
N ARG A 51 -10.99 -4.03 -1.78
CA ARG A 51 -9.71 -4.01 -2.52
C ARG A 51 -8.62 -4.80 -1.81
N LEU A 52 -8.53 -4.74 -0.49
CA LEU A 52 -7.63 -5.60 0.28
C LEU A 52 -7.95 -7.09 0.04
N CYS A 53 -9.24 -7.46 0.08
CA CYS A 53 -9.70 -8.82 -0.24
C CYS A 53 -9.37 -9.24 -1.68
N GLN A 54 -9.50 -8.32 -2.64
CA GLN A 54 -9.18 -8.58 -4.04
C GLN A 54 -7.69 -8.88 -4.23
N VAL A 55 -6.80 -8.04 -3.69
CA VAL A 55 -5.35 -8.23 -3.86
C VAL A 55 -4.92 -9.56 -3.26
N VAL A 56 -5.37 -9.85 -2.04
CA VAL A 56 -4.99 -11.10 -1.37
C VAL A 56 -5.65 -12.32 -2.01
N GLY A 57 -6.89 -12.19 -2.51
CA GLY A 57 -7.60 -13.24 -3.24
C GLY A 57 -6.95 -13.57 -4.59
N ASN A 58 -6.45 -12.57 -5.31
CA ASN A 58 -5.68 -12.78 -6.54
C ASN A 58 -4.36 -13.50 -6.26
N PHE A 59 -3.68 -13.14 -5.16
CA PHE A 59 -2.43 -13.78 -4.74
C PHE A 59 -2.61 -15.25 -4.34
N PHE A 60 -3.61 -15.58 -3.52
CA PHE A 60 -3.84 -16.96 -3.09
C PHE A 60 -4.60 -17.81 -4.12
N GLY A 61 -5.42 -17.19 -4.96
CA GLY A 61 -6.38 -17.88 -5.81
C GLY A 61 -7.63 -18.37 -5.06
N GLY A 62 -8.31 -19.38 -5.62
CA GLY A 62 -9.70 -19.72 -5.28
C GLY A 62 -9.94 -20.73 -4.14
N THR A 63 -9.05 -20.83 -3.15
CA THR A 63 -9.20 -21.79 -2.04
C THR A 63 -9.65 -21.11 -0.73
N LEU A 64 -9.73 -21.88 0.38
CA LEU A 64 -10.11 -21.38 1.71
C LEU A 64 -8.97 -20.60 2.41
N SER A 65 -8.23 -19.82 1.62
CA SER A 65 -7.03 -19.12 2.05
C SER A 65 -7.25 -17.68 2.47
N VAL A 66 -8.43 -17.14 2.15
CA VAL A 66 -8.87 -15.81 2.49
C VAL A 66 -10.30 -15.92 2.98
N GLY A 67 -10.61 -15.27 4.10
CA GLY A 67 -11.97 -15.19 4.64
C GLY A 67 -12.28 -13.78 5.14
N ILE A 68 -13.54 -13.38 5.07
CA ILE A 68 -14.02 -12.12 5.65
C ILE A 68 -15.17 -12.43 6.61
N MET A 69 -15.16 -11.80 7.78
CA MET A 69 -16.17 -12.05 8.81
C MET A 69 -16.41 -10.81 9.68
N PRO A 70 -17.61 -10.69 10.29
CA PRO A 70 -17.81 -9.75 11.38
C PRO A 70 -16.83 -10.07 12.51
N TYR A 71 -16.17 -9.05 13.03
CA TYR A 71 -15.23 -9.20 14.12
C TYR A 71 -15.99 -9.33 15.44
N SER A 72 -15.66 -10.33 16.27
CA SER A 72 -16.32 -10.53 17.57
C SER A 72 -15.50 -10.01 18.74
N ASP A 73 -14.36 -10.63 18.99
CA ASP A 73 -13.46 -10.37 20.11
C ASP A 73 -12.09 -10.99 19.84
N ASP A 74 -11.07 -10.47 20.49
CA ASP A 74 -9.68 -10.80 20.17
C ASP A 74 -9.36 -12.29 20.43
N GLY A 75 -9.94 -12.87 21.47
CA GLY A 75 -9.69 -14.28 21.82
C GLY A 75 -10.29 -15.27 20.82
N ARG A 76 -11.44 -14.94 20.21
CA ARG A 76 -12.04 -15.78 19.15
C ARG A 76 -11.45 -15.51 17.77
N MET A 77 -11.02 -14.28 17.53
CA MET A 77 -10.51 -13.86 16.23
C MET A 77 -9.03 -14.23 16.05
N ASP A 78 -8.27 -14.44 17.13
CA ASP A 78 -6.88 -14.85 17.04
C ASP A 78 -6.76 -16.29 16.51
N PRO A 79 -6.12 -16.50 15.35
CA PRO A 79 -5.96 -17.85 14.82
C PRO A 79 -4.85 -18.66 15.52
N GLY A 80 -4.02 -18.03 16.36
CA GLY A 80 -2.98 -18.67 17.18
C GLY A 80 -1.62 -18.83 16.50
N ASP A 81 -1.45 -18.34 15.26
CA ASP A 81 -0.17 -18.41 14.54
C ASP A 81 0.56 -17.05 14.55
N ASN A 82 0.01 -16.01 13.91
CA ASN A 82 0.63 -14.67 13.85
C ASN A 82 -0.19 -13.57 14.58
N GLY A 83 -1.30 -13.97 15.22
CA GLY A 83 -2.16 -13.06 15.96
C GLY A 83 -3.04 -12.19 15.06
N ILE A 84 -3.28 -10.97 15.54
CA ILE A 84 -4.16 -10.00 14.90
C ILE A 84 -3.40 -8.70 14.63
N TYR A 85 -3.50 -8.23 13.39
CA TYR A 85 -2.98 -6.96 12.93
C TYR A 85 -4.09 -5.92 12.97
N VAL A 86 -3.88 -4.86 13.76
CA VAL A 86 -4.79 -3.72 13.79
C VAL A 86 -4.19 -2.63 12.91
N ILE A 87 -4.90 -2.25 11.85
CA ILE A 87 -4.43 -1.27 10.87
C ILE A 87 -5.11 0.09 11.04
N GLU A 88 -4.35 1.14 10.73
CA GLU A 88 -4.81 2.51 10.55
C GLU A 88 -4.24 3.01 9.21
N GLY A 89 -5.12 3.46 8.31
CA GLY A 89 -4.71 3.64 6.91
C GLY A 89 -4.25 2.32 6.31
N TRP A 90 -3.05 2.33 5.72
CA TRP A 90 -2.36 1.15 5.19
C TRP A 90 -1.14 0.76 6.04
N ARG A 91 -1.16 1.05 7.35
CA ARG A 91 -0.07 0.71 8.27
C ARG A 91 -0.60 -0.10 9.44
N ILE A 92 0.23 -0.99 9.96
CA ILE A 92 -0.06 -1.70 11.21
C ILE A 92 0.14 -0.68 12.35
N ALA A 93 -0.94 -0.37 13.04
CA ALA A 93 -0.94 0.55 14.19
C ALA A 93 -0.79 -0.20 15.52
N ASP A 94 -1.30 -1.42 15.61
CA ASP A 94 -1.24 -2.23 16.84
C ASP A 94 -1.23 -3.74 16.53
N ARG A 95 -0.79 -4.54 17.51
CA ARG A 95 -0.64 -5.99 17.42
C ARG A 95 -1.17 -6.69 18.66
N ILE A 96 -2.11 -7.62 18.43
CA ILE A 96 -2.49 -8.62 19.41
C ILE A 96 -1.66 -9.86 19.11
N LEU A 97 -0.68 -10.14 19.96
CA LEU A 97 0.20 -11.27 19.79
C LEU A 97 -0.52 -12.58 20.11
N PRO A 98 -0.21 -13.68 19.40
CA PRO A 98 -0.89 -14.95 19.59
C PRO A 98 -0.56 -15.64 20.91
N TYR A 99 0.61 -15.33 21.48
CA TYR A 99 1.06 -15.81 22.78
C TYR A 99 2.22 -14.95 23.30
N GLU A 100 2.48 -15.03 24.61
CA GLU A 100 3.60 -14.36 25.25
C GLU A 100 4.95 -14.90 24.75
N GLY A 101 5.86 -14.00 24.39
CA GLY A 101 7.17 -14.38 23.83
C GLY A 101 7.11 -14.77 22.34
N PHE A 102 6.04 -14.43 21.63
CA PHE A 102 5.96 -14.59 20.18
C PHE A 102 7.13 -13.89 19.46
N VAL A 103 7.65 -14.57 18.44
CA VAL A 103 8.73 -14.07 17.58
C VAL A 103 8.19 -13.99 16.17
N GLU A 104 8.36 -12.82 15.54
CA GLU A 104 7.88 -12.58 14.19
C GLU A 104 8.50 -13.52 13.16
N GLN A 105 7.68 -13.91 12.19
CA GLN A 105 8.17 -14.55 10.98
C GLN A 105 9.04 -13.58 10.17
N SER A 106 10.12 -14.10 9.58
CA SER A 106 11.02 -13.37 8.68
C SER A 106 11.50 -14.31 7.56
N SER A 107 10.53 -14.91 6.86
CA SER A 107 10.75 -15.84 5.74
C SER A 107 10.75 -15.14 4.40
N HIS A 108 10.14 -13.95 4.32
CA HIS A 108 10.00 -13.21 3.07
C HIS A 108 10.74 -11.86 3.13
N ASP A 109 11.36 -11.53 2.00
CA ASP A 109 11.87 -10.18 1.74
C ASP A 109 10.70 -9.25 1.35
N PHE A 110 10.79 -7.99 1.79
CA PHE A 110 9.70 -7.02 1.62
C PHE A 110 9.43 -6.74 0.13
N ASP A 111 10.47 -6.44 -0.64
CA ASP A 111 10.35 -6.13 -2.07
C ASP A 111 9.98 -7.39 -2.86
N GLY A 112 10.53 -8.54 -2.47
CA GLY A 112 10.14 -9.84 -3.01
C GLY A 112 8.63 -10.10 -2.88
N MET A 113 8.02 -9.77 -1.73
CA MET A 113 6.58 -9.91 -1.53
C MET A 113 5.75 -8.90 -2.29
N LEU A 114 6.20 -7.64 -2.38
CA LEU A 114 5.55 -6.64 -3.24
C LEU A 114 5.46 -7.14 -4.69
N ARG A 115 6.56 -7.67 -5.22
CA ARG A 115 6.58 -8.24 -6.58
C ARG A 115 5.71 -9.48 -6.72
N ALA A 116 5.63 -10.32 -5.69
CA ALA A 116 4.74 -11.49 -5.71
C ALA A 116 3.25 -11.10 -5.73
N PHE A 117 2.86 -10.05 -5.00
CA PHE A 117 1.51 -9.49 -5.10
C PHE A 117 1.25 -8.90 -6.49
N ASP A 118 2.24 -8.19 -7.03
CA ASP A 118 2.13 -7.58 -8.36
C ASP A 118 1.96 -8.61 -9.47
N GLU A 119 2.79 -9.66 -9.47
CA GLU A 119 2.72 -10.75 -10.45
C GLU A 119 1.35 -11.46 -10.41
N ALA A 120 0.72 -11.54 -9.24
CA ALA A 120 -0.60 -12.13 -9.09
C ALA A 120 -1.75 -11.23 -9.59
N MET A 121 -1.52 -9.93 -9.81
CA MET A 121 -2.54 -9.04 -10.36
C MET A 121 -2.73 -9.27 -11.88
N PRO A 122 -3.93 -8.98 -12.43
CA PRO A 122 -4.12 -8.87 -13.87
C PRO A 122 -3.09 -7.92 -14.48
N GLU A 123 -2.58 -8.22 -15.68
CA GLU A 123 -1.46 -7.48 -16.29
C GLU A 123 -1.67 -5.96 -16.33
N GLY A 124 -2.88 -5.50 -16.67
CA GLY A 124 -3.21 -4.07 -16.71
C GLY A 124 -3.39 -3.39 -15.35
N GLU A 125 -3.34 -4.15 -14.25
CA GLU A 125 -3.48 -3.68 -12.88
C GLU A 125 -2.16 -3.72 -12.10
N ARG A 126 -1.08 -4.19 -12.71
CA ARG A 126 0.24 -4.26 -12.09
C ARG A 126 0.85 -2.88 -11.91
N LEU A 127 1.61 -2.68 -10.84
CA LEU A 127 2.36 -1.47 -10.51
C LEU A 127 3.68 -1.40 -11.30
N GLY A 128 4.28 -2.54 -11.64
CA GLY A 128 5.50 -2.58 -12.44
C GLY A 128 6.65 -1.76 -11.83
N ASP A 129 7.25 -0.89 -12.63
CA ASP A 129 8.44 -0.11 -12.27
C ASP A 129 8.22 0.84 -11.08
N LEU A 130 6.97 1.16 -10.72
CA LEU A 130 6.68 1.92 -9.49
C LEU A 130 7.20 1.21 -8.23
N LEU A 131 7.30 -0.12 -8.25
CA LEU A 131 7.83 -0.88 -7.11
C LEU A 131 9.31 -0.64 -6.85
N ASP A 132 10.01 -0.07 -7.82
CA ASP A 132 11.42 0.33 -7.73
C ASP A 132 11.59 1.82 -7.37
N ALA A 133 10.49 2.53 -7.12
CA ALA A 133 10.52 3.96 -6.81
C ALA A 133 11.16 4.26 -5.44
N GLU A 134 11.90 5.37 -5.39
CA GLU A 134 12.45 5.92 -4.16
C GLU A 134 11.47 6.93 -3.55
N GLU A 135 11.20 6.81 -2.25
CA GLU A 135 10.39 7.80 -1.53
C GLU A 135 11.30 8.87 -0.92
N VAL A 136 11.15 10.11 -1.38
CA VAL A 136 11.93 11.27 -0.93
C VAL A 136 11.01 12.35 -0.34
N PRO A 137 11.49 13.20 0.60
CA PRO A 137 10.74 14.39 1.00
C PRO A 137 10.48 15.30 -0.20
N ALA A 138 9.25 15.81 -0.37
CA ALA A 138 8.90 16.71 -1.48
C ALA A 138 9.73 18.01 -1.47
N SER A 139 10.25 18.40 -0.30
CA SER A 139 11.20 19.51 -0.15
C SER A 139 12.56 19.23 -0.80
N GLU A 140 12.95 17.97 -1.00
CA GLU A 140 14.24 17.54 -1.53
C GLU A 140 14.21 17.23 -3.04
N LEU A 141 13.05 17.36 -3.67
CA LEU A 141 12.92 17.23 -5.13
C LEU A 141 13.79 18.25 -5.89
N GLU A 142 14.50 17.74 -6.89
CA GLU A 142 15.39 18.48 -7.77
C GLU A 142 14.79 18.60 -9.17
N ILE A 143 15.13 19.68 -9.88
CA ILE A 143 14.70 19.85 -11.27
C ILE A 143 15.29 18.70 -12.09
N GLY A 144 14.42 17.96 -12.79
CA GLY A 144 14.78 16.77 -13.56
C GLY A 144 14.45 15.45 -12.87
N ASP A 145 14.10 15.43 -11.58
CA ASP A 145 13.61 14.22 -10.92
C ASP A 145 12.33 13.73 -11.62
N GLU A 146 12.29 12.45 -12.00
CA GLU A 146 11.11 11.81 -12.58
C GLU A 146 10.15 11.39 -11.45
N VAL A 147 9.14 12.22 -11.21
CA VAL A 147 8.21 12.05 -10.08
C VAL A 147 6.98 11.28 -10.52
N TRP A 148 6.70 10.16 -9.84
CA TRP A 148 5.48 9.39 -10.01
C TRP A 148 4.26 10.16 -9.50
N VAL A 149 3.23 10.25 -10.34
CA VAL A 149 1.96 10.92 -10.06
C VAL A 149 0.82 9.96 -10.40
N SER A 150 -0.09 9.77 -9.45
CA SER A 150 -1.29 8.97 -9.67
C SER A 150 -2.33 9.75 -10.47
N ASP A 151 -3.02 9.04 -11.37
CA ASP A 151 -4.19 9.54 -12.07
C ASP A 151 -5.49 9.15 -11.35
N PHE A 152 -6.60 9.77 -11.74
CA PHE A 152 -7.92 9.56 -11.11
C PHE A 152 -8.42 8.11 -11.24
N ASP A 153 -7.89 7.35 -12.20
CA ASP A 153 -8.22 5.94 -12.44
C ASP A 153 -7.30 4.97 -11.69
N GLY A 154 -6.35 5.48 -10.89
CA GLY A 154 -5.42 4.69 -10.07
C GLY A 154 -4.17 4.21 -10.81
N ARG A 155 -3.94 4.66 -12.05
CA ARG A 155 -2.68 4.45 -12.76
C ARG A 155 -1.62 5.42 -12.27
N TRP A 156 -0.37 5.04 -12.43
CA TRP A 156 0.78 5.88 -12.13
C TRP A 156 1.55 6.17 -13.41
N GLU A 157 1.90 7.43 -13.59
CA GLU A 157 2.84 7.88 -14.62
C GLU A 157 3.86 8.80 -13.94
N HIS A 158 5.09 8.86 -14.45
CA HIS A 158 6.08 9.78 -13.93
C HIS A 158 6.31 10.94 -14.89
N TYR A 159 6.62 12.10 -14.32
CA TYR A 159 6.89 13.33 -15.05
C TYR A 159 8.07 14.06 -14.41
N PRO A 160 8.92 14.73 -15.21
CA PRO A 160 10.04 15.46 -14.66
C PRO A 160 9.54 16.65 -13.83
N MET A 161 10.16 16.86 -12.67
CA MET A 161 10.01 18.09 -11.89
C MET A 161 10.70 19.23 -12.62
N VAL A 162 9.96 20.31 -12.91
CA VAL A 162 10.42 21.39 -13.80
C VAL A 162 10.54 22.73 -13.10
N ALA A 163 9.82 22.94 -12.01
CA ALA A 163 9.81 24.21 -11.31
C ALA A 163 9.32 24.06 -9.86
N ARG A 164 9.46 25.15 -9.10
CA ARG A 164 8.74 25.33 -7.83
C ARG A 164 7.81 26.54 -7.97
N SER A 165 6.63 26.46 -7.40
CA SER A 165 5.73 27.61 -7.27
C SER A 165 6.34 28.68 -6.34
N GLU A 166 5.74 29.87 -6.29
CA GLU A 166 6.13 30.94 -5.35
C GLU A 166 6.13 30.49 -3.88
N LYS A 167 5.31 29.49 -3.54
CA LYS A 167 5.21 28.91 -2.19
C LYS A 167 6.21 27.77 -1.95
N GLY A 168 7.07 27.46 -2.92
CA GLY A 168 8.04 26.37 -2.85
C GLY A 168 7.51 24.99 -3.23
N THR A 169 6.20 24.85 -3.51
CA THR A 169 5.57 23.58 -3.93
C THR A 169 6.18 23.10 -5.26
N PRO A 170 6.69 21.85 -5.34
CA PRO A 170 7.19 21.25 -6.58
C PRO A 170 6.12 21.21 -7.67
N LEU A 171 6.54 21.45 -8.91
CA LEU A 171 5.71 21.39 -10.12
C LEU A 171 6.31 20.40 -11.10
N VAL A 172 5.51 19.45 -11.59
CA VAL A 172 5.88 18.47 -12.61
C VAL A 172 5.32 18.83 -13.99
N ALA A 173 6.00 18.38 -15.04
CA ALA A 173 5.59 18.61 -16.43
C ALA A 173 4.45 17.69 -16.90
N ARG A 174 3.34 17.65 -16.16
CA ARG A 174 2.18 16.82 -16.50
C ARG A 174 1.25 17.49 -17.50
N TYR A 175 0.93 18.77 -17.31
CA TYR A 175 0.08 19.57 -18.19
C TYR A 175 0.74 20.90 -18.55
N ASP A 176 1.15 21.04 -19.82
CA ASP A 176 1.80 22.25 -20.33
C ASP A 176 0.79 23.37 -20.63
N HIS A 177 1.24 24.61 -20.42
CA HIS A 177 0.55 25.83 -20.81
C HIS A 177 1.59 26.90 -21.16
N ASP A 178 2.29 26.71 -22.29
CA ASP A 178 3.34 27.62 -22.77
C ASP A 178 4.43 27.90 -21.70
N GLY A 179 4.76 26.89 -20.89
CA GLY A 179 5.73 26.99 -19.80
C GLY A 179 5.17 27.49 -18.45
N ASP A 180 3.88 27.85 -18.36
CA ASP A 180 3.20 28.11 -17.08
C ASP A 180 2.71 26.80 -16.44
N TRP A 181 3.65 26.09 -15.81
CA TRP A 181 3.36 24.84 -15.10
C TRP A 181 2.49 25.02 -13.85
N ASN A 182 2.30 26.25 -13.36
CA ASN A 182 1.50 26.51 -12.17
C ASN A 182 0.00 26.67 -12.48
N TRP A 183 -0.34 26.85 -13.76
CA TRP A 183 -1.71 27.02 -14.26
C TRP A 183 -2.62 25.83 -13.92
N ASN A 184 -2.12 24.60 -14.08
CA ASN A 184 -2.87 23.40 -13.72
C ASN A 184 -2.52 22.93 -12.30
N PRO A 185 -3.49 22.83 -11.37
CA PRO A 185 -3.23 22.32 -10.03
C PRO A 185 -2.70 20.88 -10.02
N ASN A 186 -3.01 20.06 -11.04
CA ASN A 186 -2.54 18.67 -11.12
C ASN A 186 -1.05 18.54 -11.44
N ASN A 187 -0.35 19.64 -11.70
CA ASN A 187 1.11 19.66 -11.78
C ASN A 187 1.76 19.76 -10.40
N ARG A 188 0.99 20.03 -9.33
CA ARG A 188 1.54 20.30 -7.99
C ARG A 188 1.69 19.01 -7.20
N ILE A 189 2.85 18.83 -6.57
CA ILE A 189 3.06 17.80 -5.56
C ILE A 189 2.74 18.41 -4.19
N GLU A 190 1.55 18.14 -3.69
CA GLU A 190 1.06 18.69 -2.41
C GLU A 190 1.35 17.79 -1.20
N SER A 191 1.81 16.55 -1.44
CA SER A 191 2.21 15.61 -0.39
C SER A 191 3.55 15.99 0.25
N GLU A 192 3.77 15.53 1.49
CA GLU A 192 5.03 15.75 2.21
C GLU A 192 6.19 14.93 1.61
N THR A 193 5.89 13.76 1.05
CA THR A 193 6.84 12.90 0.33
C THR A 193 6.39 12.70 -1.12
N ALA A 194 7.33 12.31 -1.97
CA ALA A 194 7.12 11.99 -3.37
C ALA A 194 7.83 10.69 -3.72
N LEU A 195 7.24 9.92 -4.62
CA LEU A 195 7.87 8.74 -5.21
C LEU A 195 8.59 9.18 -6.49
N ILE A 196 9.87 8.87 -6.63
CA ILE A 196 10.66 9.18 -7.82
C ILE A 196 11.21 7.91 -8.46
N VAL A 197 11.44 7.95 -9.76
CA VAL A 197 12.37 7.00 -10.38
C VAL A 197 13.75 7.23 -9.74
N PRO A 198 14.46 6.18 -9.28
CA PRO A 198 15.77 6.33 -8.65
C PRO A 198 16.71 7.18 -9.50
N ARG A 199 17.40 8.14 -8.86
CA ARG A 199 18.41 8.98 -9.51
C ARG A 199 19.59 8.10 -9.96
N GLU A 200 20.13 8.37 -11.15
CA GLU A 200 21.36 7.72 -11.65
C GLU A 200 22.63 8.13 -10.87
#